data_AF-A0A9D7JG33-F1
#
_entry.id   AF-A0A9D7JG33-F1
#
_cell.length_a   1.000
_cell.length_b   1.000
_cell.length_c   1.000
_cell.angle_alpha   90.00
_cell.angle_beta   90.00
_cell.angle_gamma   90.00
#
_symmetry.space_group_name_H-M   'P 1'
#
loop_
_entity.id
_entity.type
_entity.pdbx_description
1 polymer ?
#
loop_
_entity_poly.entity_id
_entity_poly.type
_entity_poly.pdbx_seq_one_letter_code
_entity_poly.pdbx_strand_id
1 'polypeptide(L)'
;MAFVNDMAASAAYGIASAASEIVISPTSIVGSIGVVMLHADRSGELAAQGVKPTLIFAGSHKVDGNPFEPLSDAVRADLQASVDAHYRQFIDTVAAGRGIRLTADMARATEARTFIGSEAIALGLADRVASFDEVLASLSQQNRPQTTRPSGRNARKEGIQMSTDHTPPGDEDPGISVAEQEAGVTLARQEERSRIAGIINSEAAQGRMAQAIVLATETTLSLQEATRLLLAAPKETRVDALAARAGSGSEMGLLRPPQRPTGQCAQKKAGSGPSATPTGASKRPDRRLNDDRSH
;
A
#
# COMPACT_ATOMS: atom_id res chain seq x y z
N MET A 1 14.54 5.00 8.27
CA MET A 1 14.68 3.88 7.31
C MET A 1 13.29 3.51 6.80
N ALA A 2 13.17 3.13 5.54
CA ALA A 2 11.97 2.58 4.92
C ALA A 2 12.27 1.19 4.35
N PHE A 3 11.36 0.24 4.54
CA PHE A 3 11.41 -1.07 3.92
C PHE A 3 10.25 -1.21 2.93
N VAL A 4 10.57 -1.48 1.67
CA VAL A 4 9.59 -1.69 0.61
C VAL A 4 9.50 -3.19 0.35
N ASN A 5 8.40 -3.81 0.74
CA ASN A 5 8.21 -5.24 0.50
C ASN A 5 7.75 -5.53 -0.93
N ASP A 6 6.67 -4.87 -1.36
CA ASP A 6 6.07 -5.10 -2.68
C ASP A 6 6.27 -3.88 -3.59
N MET A 7 5.70 -2.73 -3.23
CA MET A 7 5.79 -1.55 -4.07
C MET A 7 5.83 -0.25 -3.28
N ALA A 8 6.69 0.67 -3.70
CA ALA A 8 6.66 2.08 -3.32
C ALA A 8 6.82 2.90 -4.60
N ALA A 9 5.70 3.19 -5.26
CA ALA A 9 5.62 3.92 -6.51
C ALA A 9 4.82 5.22 -6.33
N SER A 10 5.14 6.27 -7.09
CA SER A 10 4.46 7.58 -7.03
C SER A 10 4.48 8.15 -5.62
N ALA A 11 3.36 8.63 -5.07
CA ALA A 11 3.30 9.25 -3.75
C ALA A 11 3.94 8.40 -2.63
N ALA A 12 3.82 7.07 -2.69
CA ALA A 12 4.48 6.17 -1.73
C ALA A 12 6.01 6.25 -1.81
N TYR A 13 6.57 6.36 -3.03
CA TYR A 13 7.99 6.62 -3.21
C TYR A 13 8.39 8.00 -2.67
N GLY A 14 7.54 9.01 -2.87
CA GLY A 14 7.72 10.34 -2.29
C GLY A 14 7.91 10.31 -0.78
N ILE A 15 7.07 9.55 -0.08
CA ILE A 15 7.20 9.35 1.37
C ILE A 15 8.48 8.57 1.71
N ALA A 16 8.75 7.47 1.00
CA ALA A 16 9.94 6.65 1.23
C ALA A 16 11.25 7.44 1.01
N SER A 17 11.25 8.39 0.07
CA SER A 17 12.41 9.22 -0.27
C SER A 17 12.92 10.06 0.90
N ALA A 18 12.06 10.40 1.88
CA ALA A 18 12.44 11.13 3.08
C ALA A 18 13.18 10.27 4.12
N ALA A 19 13.20 8.95 3.96
CA ALA A 19 13.93 8.07 4.86
C ALA A 19 15.44 8.14 4.64
N SER A 20 16.22 8.00 5.72
CA SER A 20 17.68 7.95 5.67
C SER A 20 18.23 6.81 4.80
N GLU A 21 17.46 5.73 4.68
CA GLU A 21 17.78 4.52 3.91
C GLU A 21 16.46 3.89 3.42
N ILE A 22 16.46 3.41 2.18
CA ILE A 22 15.40 2.66 1.51
C ILE A 22 15.94 1.27 1.20
N VAL A 23 15.38 0.27 1.87
CA VAL A 23 15.67 -1.14 1.65
C VAL A 23 14.51 -1.76 0.88
N ILE A 24 14.81 -2.57 -0.13
CA ILE A 24 13.80 -3.21 -0.98
C ILE A 24 13.92 -4.74 -0.93
N SER A 25 12.82 -5.46 -1.11
CA SER A 25 12.88 -6.89 -1.43
C SER A 25 13.35 -7.09 -2.88
N PRO A 26 13.85 -8.29 -3.26
CA PRO A 26 14.39 -8.54 -4.61
C PRO A 26 13.43 -8.23 -5.77
N THR A 27 12.12 -8.39 -5.53
CA THR A 27 11.06 -8.21 -6.52
C THR A 27 10.30 -6.90 -6.34
N SER A 28 10.72 -6.03 -5.42
CA SER A 28 9.96 -4.81 -5.14
C SER A 28 10.04 -3.81 -6.29
N ILE A 29 8.95 -3.10 -6.50
CA ILE A 29 8.80 -2.07 -7.51
C ILE A 29 8.93 -0.70 -6.86
N VAL A 30 9.86 0.12 -7.33
CA VAL A 30 10.02 1.51 -6.87
C VAL A 30 10.11 2.50 -8.03
N GLY A 31 9.94 3.78 -7.74
CA GLY A 31 9.97 4.85 -8.75
C GLY A 31 8.59 5.39 -9.04
N SER A 32 8.22 5.48 -10.32
CA SER A 32 6.99 6.18 -10.76
C SER A 32 6.94 7.62 -10.25
N ILE A 33 8.08 8.30 -10.29
CA ILE A 33 8.20 9.71 -9.90
C ILE A 33 7.60 10.53 -11.03
N GLY A 34 6.30 10.80 -10.94
CA GLY A 34 5.52 11.47 -11.96
C GLY A 34 4.16 11.92 -11.44
N VAL A 35 3.50 12.76 -12.23
CA VAL A 35 2.16 13.27 -11.95
C VAL A 35 1.31 13.08 -13.20
N VAL A 36 0.07 12.64 -13.01
CA VAL A 36 -0.89 12.46 -14.09
C VAL A 36 -2.23 13.03 -13.70
N MET A 37 -2.94 13.62 -14.66
CA MET A 37 -4.33 14.01 -14.54
C MET A 37 -5.11 13.35 -15.67
N LEU A 38 -6.21 12.69 -15.32
CA LEU A 38 -7.11 12.07 -16.29
C LEU A 38 -8.33 12.97 -16.52
N HIS A 39 -8.55 13.37 -17.76
CA HIS A 39 -9.83 13.90 -18.23
C HIS A 39 -10.50 12.85 -19.13
N ALA A 40 -11.80 12.68 -18.98
CA ALA A 40 -12.60 11.79 -19.80
C ALA A 40 -13.84 12.51 -20.29
N ASP A 41 -13.95 12.71 -21.61
CA ASP A 41 -15.15 13.21 -22.25
C ASP A 41 -16.20 12.10 -22.36
N ARG A 42 -17.35 12.32 -21.71
CA ARG A 42 -18.50 11.41 -21.70
C ARG A 42 -19.71 11.99 -22.42
N SER A 43 -19.55 13.11 -23.14
CA SER A 43 -20.62 13.79 -23.87
C SER A 43 -21.33 12.86 -24.85
N GLY A 44 -20.58 12.03 -25.59
CA GLY A 44 -21.13 11.04 -26.52
C GLY A 44 -21.94 9.93 -25.82
N GLU A 45 -21.46 9.43 -24.68
CA GLU A 45 -22.18 8.42 -23.87
C GLU A 45 -23.52 8.98 -23.37
N LEU A 46 -23.52 10.22 -22.89
CA LEU A 46 -24.69 10.87 -22.33
C LEU A 46 -25.72 11.23 -23.42
N ALA A 47 -25.25 11.69 -24.58
CA ALA A 47 -26.10 11.93 -25.73
C ALA A 47 -26.82 10.65 -26.18
N ALA A 48 -26.12 9.51 -26.20
CA ALA A 48 -26.73 8.21 -26.52
C ALA A 48 -27.80 7.77 -25.51
N GLN A 49 -27.67 8.20 -24.24
CA GLN A 49 -28.64 7.95 -23.18
C GLN A 49 -29.77 9.00 -23.15
N GLY A 50 -29.73 10.01 -24.03
CA GLY A 50 -30.69 11.11 -24.03
C GLY A 50 -30.52 12.12 -22.89
N VAL A 51 -29.39 12.08 -22.18
CA VAL A 51 -29.08 12.98 -21.06
C VAL A 51 -28.37 14.22 -21.58
N LYS A 52 -28.85 15.40 -21.20
CA LYS A 52 -28.24 16.70 -21.54
C LYS A 52 -27.94 17.51 -20.29
N PRO A 53 -26.71 17.43 -19.76
CA PRO A 53 -26.30 18.24 -18.61
C PRO A 53 -26.36 19.73 -18.95
N THR A 54 -26.80 20.54 -17.99
CA THR A 54 -26.69 22.01 -18.04
C THR A 54 -25.95 22.45 -16.80
N LEU A 55 -24.80 23.10 -16.99
CA LEU A 55 -23.95 23.55 -15.89
C LEU A 55 -24.35 24.96 -15.46
N ILE A 56 -24.57 25.15 -14.16
CA ILE A 56 -24.85 26.45 -13.54
C ILE A 56 -23.74 26.70 -12.51
N PHE A 57 -22.91 27.71 -12.73
CA PHE A 57 -21.71 27.96 -11.94
C PHE A 57 -21.34 29.46 -11.93
N ALA A 58 -20.49 29.86 -11.00
CA ALA A 58 -19.97 31.22 -10.89
C ALA A 58 -18.44 31.24 -11.02
N GLY A 59 -17.92 32.02 -11.97
CA GLY A 59 -16.50 32.10 -12.31
C GLY A 59 -16.13 31.21 -13.51
N SER A 60 -15.37 31.74 -14.46
CA SER A 60 -15.10 31.11 -15.77
C SER A 60 -14.45 29.73 -15.68
N HIS A 61 -13.58 29.50 -14.69
CA HIS A 61 -12.79 28.28 -14.55
C HIS A 61 -13.41 27.21 -13.63
N LYS A 62 -14.65 27.41 -13.13
CA LYS A 62 -15.24 26.47 -12.15
C LYS A 62 -15.66 25.13 -12.73
N VAL A 63 -15.83 25.06 -14.05
CA VAL A 63 -16.23 23.84 -14.76
C VAL A 63 -15.14 23.34 -15.71
N ASP A 64 -13.93 23.88 -15.57
CA ASP A 64 -12.77 23.40 -16.31
C ASP A 64 -12.55 21.91 -16.01
N GLY A 65 -12.38 21.10 -17.05
CA GLY A 65 -12.21 19.66 -16.91
C GLY A 65 -13.50 18.88 -16.61
N ASN A 66 -14.69 19.47 -16.78
CA ASN A 66 -15.93 18.71 -16.67
C ASN A 66 -16.00 17.58 -17.73
N PRO A 67 -16.67 16.45 -17.44
CA PRO A 67 -16.73 15.31 -18.35
C PRO A 67 -17.91 15.39 -19.34
N PHE A 68 -18.67 16.49 -19.35
CA PHE A 68 -19.93 16.60 -20.08
C PHE A 68 -19.76 17.22 -21.48
N GLU A 69 -18.58 17.76 -21.76
CA GLU A 69 -18.19 18.32 -23.05
C GLU A 69 -16.71 18.05 -23.34
N PRO A 70 -16.26 18.16 -24.60
CA PRO A 70 -14.86 18.06 -24.95
C PRO A 70 -14.00 19.11 -24.23
N LEU A 71 -12.80 18.72 -23.80
CA LEU A 71 -11.87 19.63 -23.15
C LEU A 71 -11.34 20.66 -24.16
N SER A 72 -11.50 21.95 -23.85
CA SER A 72 -10.95 23.02 -24.69
C SER A 72 -9.41 23.04 -24.65
N ASP A 73 -8.78 23.48 -25.74
CA ASP A 73 -7.30 23.56 -25.83
C ASP A 73 -6.70 24.49 -24.77
N ALA A 74 -7.37 25.61 -24.47
CA ALA A 74 -6.93 26.56 -23.44
C ALA A 74 -6.94 25.93 -22.05
N VAL A 75 -8.04 25.28 -21.67
CA VAL A 75 -8.15 24.58 -20.38
C VAL A 75 -7.17 23.41 -20.32
N ARG A 76 -6.97 22.67 -21.42
CA ARG A 76 -5.95 21.61 -21.46
C ARG A 76 -4.55 22.16 -21.19
N ALA A 77 -4.19 23.31 -21.76
CA ALA A 77 -2.90 23.95 -21.52
C ALA A 77 -2.73 24.39 -20.06
N ASP A 78 -3.77 24.98 -19.47
CA ASP A 78 -3.76 25.38 -18.05
C ASP A 78 -3.63 24.17 -17.10
N LEU A 79 -4.37 23.09 -17.37
CA LEU A 79 -4.26 21.84 -16.60
C LEU A 79 -2.88 21.19 -16.79
N GLN A 80 -2.30 21.23 -17.99
CA GLN A 80 -0.94 20.73 -18.23
C GLN A 80 0.09 21.55 -17.44
N ALA A 81 -0.01 22.87 -17.43
CA ALA A 81 0.88 23.73 -16.65
C ALA A 81 0.79 23.42 -15.14
N SER A 82 -0.41 23.09 -14.65
CA SER A 82 -0.61 22.61 -13.29
C SER A 82 0.10 21.27 -13.05
N VAL A 83 -0.08 20.28 -13.94
CA VAL A 83 0.62 18.98 -13.85
C VAL A 83 2.13 19.17 -13.83
N ASP A 84 2.68 20.02 -14.70
CA ASP A 84 4.12 20.31 -14.78
C ASP A 84 4.64 20.99 -13.51
N ALA A 85 3.85 21.85 -12.88
CA ALA A 85 4.19 22.47 -11.60
C ALA A 85 4.25 21.43 -10.47
N HIS A 86 3.25 20.56 -10.37
CA HIS A 86 3.25 19.47 -9.38
C HIS A 86 4.38 18.49 -9.64
N TYR A 87 4.69 18.19 -10.90
CA TYR A 87 5.80 17.31 -11.26
C TYR A 87 7.16 17.86 -10.82
N ARG A 88 7.40 19.16 -11.06
CA ARG A 88 8.62 19.83 -10.56
C ARG A 88 8.73 19.74 -9.04
N GLN A 89 7.66 20.10 -8.33
CA GLN A 89 7.64 20.01 -6.86
C GLN A 89 7.89 18.59 -6.34
N PHE A 90 7.31 17.59 -7.01
CA PHE A 90 7.49 16.19 -6.63
C PHE A 90 8.95 15.73 -6.83
N ILE A 91 9.56 16.06 -7.97
CA ILE A 91 10.98 15.79 -8.22
C ILE A 91 11.85 16.46 -7.17
N ASP A 92 11.61 17.74 -6.88
CA ASP A 92 12.43 18.49 -5.92
C ASP A 92 12.33 17.88 -4.51
N THR A 93 11.13 17.44 -4.12
CA THR A 93 10.89 16.74 -2.84
C THR A 93 11.69 15.43 -2.76
N VAL A 94 11.62 14.62 -3.82
CA VAL A 94 12.32 13.34 -3.89
C VAL A 94 13.84 13.53 -3.90
N ALA A 95 14.32 14.48 -4.69
CA ALA A 95 15.75 14.80 -4.77
C ALA A 95 16.29 15.32 -3.43
N ALA A 96 15.52 16.14 -2.71
CA ALA A 96 15.89 16.60 -1.38
C ALA A 96 16.01 15.43 -0.38
N GLY A 97 15.09 14.47 -0.41
CA GLY A 97 15.12 13.30 0.47
C GLY A 97 16.26 12.33 0.17
N ARG A 98 16.53 12.06 -1.11
CA ARG A 98 17.61 11.14 -1.53
C ARG A 98 19.00 11.80 -1.52
N GLY A 99 19.09 13.12 -1.60
CA GLY A 99 20.35 13.86 -1.62
C GLY A 99 21.22 13.47 -2.82
N ILE A 100 22.52 13.26 -2.57
CA ILE A 100 23.48 12.90 -3.65
C ILE A 100 23.17 11.57 -4.35
N ARG A 101 22.32 10.71 -3.76
CA ARG A 101 22.00 9.40 -4.32
C ARG A 101 21.09 9.51 -5.54
N LEU A 102 20.21 10.50 -5.57
CA LEU A 102 19.28 10.73 -6.68
C LEU A 102 19.03 12.22 -6.82
N THR A 103 19.69 12.84 -7.79
CA THR A 103 19.49 14.27 -8.09
C THR A 103 18.17 14.50 -8.83
N ALA A 104 17.73 15.75 -8.91
CA ALA A 104 16.52 16.11 -9.66
C ALA A 104 16.63 15.74 -11.16
N ASP A 105 17.81 15.85 -11.76
CA ASP A 105 18.03 15.45 -13.16
C ASP A 105 18.02 13.94 -13.35
N MET A 106 18.59 13.19 -12.41
CA MET A 106 18.50 11.72 -12.41
C MET A 106 17.04 11.27 -12.26
N ALA A 107 16.29 11.89 -11.35
CA ALA A 107 14.86 11.62 -11.18
C ALA A 107 14.06 11.95 -12.45
N ARG A 108 14.33 13.08 -13.11
CA ARG A 108 13.73 13.43 -14.42
C ARG A 108 14.05 12.40 -15.50
N ALA A 109 15.29 11.93 -15.56
CA ALA A 109 15.74 10.96 -16.56
C ALA A 109 15.03 9.60 -16.44
N THR A 110 14.38 9.31 -15.31
CA THR A 110 13.56 8.11 -15.17
C THR A 110 12.27 8.14 -15.99
N GLU A 111 11.83 9.32 -16.45
CA GLU A 111 10.57 9.52 -17.19
C GLU A 111 9.36 8.85 -16.50
N ALA A 112 9.32 8.93 -15.16
CA ALA A 112 8.29 8.32 -14.32
C ALA A 112 8.12 6.79 -14.49
N ARG A 113 9.14 6.08 -14.98
CA ARG A 113 9.15 4.62 -15.02
C ARG A 113 9.29 4.02 -13.63
N THR A 114 8.93 2.75 -13.52
CA THR A 114 9.20 1.91 -12.35
C THR A 114 10.41 1.03 -12.59
N PHE A 115 11.09 0.68 -11.50
CA PHE A 115 12.32 -0.10 -11.50
C PHE A 115 12.28 -1.16 -10.41
N ILE A 116 13.00 -2.26 -10.63
CA ILE A 116 12.97 -3.43 -9.74
C ILE A 116 14.38 -3.80 -9.31
N GLY A 117 14.52 -4.20 -8.04
CA GLY A 117 15.72 -4.85 -7.53
C GLY A 117 17.00 -4.04 -7.76
N SER A 118 18.00 -4.65 -8.41
CA SER A 118 19.33 -4.04 -8.61
C SER A 118 19.31 -2.79 -9.49
N GLU A 119 18.38 -2.68 -10.44
CA GLU A 119 18.25 -1.50 -11.30
C GLU A 119 17.87 -0.26 -10.48
N ALA A 120 16.95 -0.42 -9.53
CA ALA A 120 16.56 0.65 -8.62
C ALA A 120 17.75 1.14 -7.78
N ILE A 121 18.64 0.24 -7.37
CA ILE A 121 19.85 0.62 -6.62
C ILE A 121 20.84 1.37 -7.53
N ALA A 122 21.06 0.89 -8.75
CA ALA A 122 21.96 1.53 -9.71
C ALA A 122 21.54 2.97 -10.05
N LEU A 123 20.23 3.24 -10.09
CA LEU A 123 19.66 4.57 -10.30
C LEU A 123 19.60 5.42 -9.04
N GLY A 124 19.99 4.89 -7.88
CA GLY A 124 19.94 5.58 -6.60
C GLY A 124 18.54 5.70 -5.99
N LEU A 125 17.57 4.95 -6.52
CA LEU A 125 16.20 4.88 -6.02
C LEU A 125 16.08 4.04 -4.73
N ALA A 126 16.99 3.09 -4.53
CA ALA A 126 17.10 2.26 -3.34
C ALA A 126 18.56 2.15 -2.88
N ASP A 127 18.79 1.76 -1.64
CA ASP A 127 20.13 1.67 -1.06
C ASP A 127 20.66 0.22 -1.02
N ARG A 128 19.79 -0.76 -0.74
CA ARG A 128 20.14 -2.18 -0.78
C ARG A 128 18.93 -3.09 -0.91
N VAL A 129 19.19 -4.34 -1.27
CA VAL A 129 18.22 -5.43 -1.23
C VAL A 129 18.37 -6.21 0.08
N ALA A 130 17.26 -6.50 0.76
CA ALA A 130 17.22 -7.47 1.86
C ALA A 130 15.80 -7.98 2.10
N SER A 131 15.69 -9.11 2.80
CA SER A 131 14.43 -9.60 3.35
C SER A 131 14.01 -8.81 4.59
N PHE A 132 12.72 -8.89 4.93
CA PHE A 132 12.19 -8.23 6.12
C PHE A 132 12.89 -8.70 7.41
N ASP A 133 13.14 -10.00 7.54
CA ASP A 133 13.79 -10.58 8.72
C ASP A 133 15.22 -10.06 8.89
N GLU A 134 15.99 -9.95 7.79
CA GLU A 134 17.34 -9.36 7.81
C GLU A 134 17.30 -7.89 8.24
N VAL A 135 16.31 -7.14 7.75
CA VAL A 135 16.12 -5.73 8.15
C VAL A 135 15.79 -5.62 9.63
N LEU A 136 14.88 -6.44 10.14
CA LEU A 136 14.50 -6.44 11.55
C LEU A 136 15.67 -6.86 12.47
N ALA A 137 16.43 -7.88 12.05
CA ALA A 137 17.66 -8.29 12.73
C ALA A 137 18.71 -7.17 12.75
N SER A 138 18.86 -6.42 11.67
CA SER A 138 19.82 -5.30 11.60
C SER A 138 19.45 -4.15 12.55
N LEU A 139 18.16 -3.82 12.65
CA LEU A 139 17.66 -2.77 13.54
C LEU A 139 17.85 -3.12 15.02
N SER A 140 17.61 -4.38 15.37
CA SER A 140 17.75 -4.86 16.75
C SER A 140 19.22 -4.90 17.20
N GLN A 141 20.16 -5.15 16.30
CA GLN A 141 21.59 -5.07 16.59
C GLN A 141 22.11 -3.64 16.70
N GLN A 142 21.63 -2.72 15.87
CA GLN A 142 22.04 -1.30 15.91
C GLN A 142 21.64 -0.61 17.21
N ASN A 143 20.54 -1.04 17.85
CA ASN A 143 20.05 -0.47 19.11
C ASN A 143 20.66 -1.13 20.38
N ARG A 144 21.62 -2.05 20.24
CA ARG A 144 22.25 -2.66 21.41
C ARG A 144 23.34 -1.73 21.97
N PRO A 145 23.27 -1.27 23.22
CA PRO A 145 24.30 -0.41 23.80
C PRO A 145 25.64 -1.15 23.79
N GLN A 146 26.63 -0.56 23.14
CA GLN A 146 28.02 -1.04 23.13
C GLN A 146 28.55 -0.98 24.56
N THR A 147 28.56 -2.11 25.26
CA THR A 147 29.26 -2.22 26.54
C THR A 147 30.77 -2.23 26.24
N THR A 148 31.38 -1.05 26.29
CA THR A 148 32.83 -0.91 26.22
C THR A 148 33.44 -1.57 27.47
N ARG A 149 33.79 -2.86 27.39
CA ARG A 149 34.66 -3.49 28.39
C ARG A 149 36.05 -2.84 28.24
N PRO A 150 36.59 -2.16 29.26
CA PRO A 150 37.94 -1.63 29.17
C PRO A 150 38.92 -2.80 29.07
N SER A 151 39.58 -2.91 27.92
CA SER A 151 40.66 -3.87 27.69
C SER A 151 41.92 -3.39 28.42
N GLY A 152 42.01 -3.69 29.71
CA GLY A 152 43.21 -3.51 30.50
C GLY A 152 44.19 -4.65 30.24
N ARG A 153 45.02 -4.54 29.19
CA ARG A 153 46.14 -5.46 28.95
C ARG A 153 47.44 -4.68 28.77
N ASN A 154 48.05 -4.29 29.89
CA ASN A 154 49.47 -3.97 29.97
C ASN A 154 50.08 -4.76 31.13
N ALA A 155 50.74 -5.86 30.79
CA ALA A 155 51.58 -6.61 31.70
C ALA A 155 52.90 -5.86 31.90
N ARG A 156 53.20 -5.47 33.14
CA ARG A 156 54.59 -5.24 33.56
C ARG A 156 54.79 -5.84 34.96
N LYS A 157 55.68 -6.84 34.99
CA LYS A 157 56.30 -7.46 36.17
C LYS A 157 56.87 -6.39 37.10
N GLU A 158 56.57 -6.48 38.39
CA GLU A 158 57.54 -6.50 39.49
C GLU A 158 56.78 -6.82 40.79
N GLY A 159 57.36 -7.71 41.60
CA GLY A 159 56.66 -8.39 42.69
C GLY A 159 56.76 -7.68 44.03
N ILE A 160 55.81 -8.01 44.91
CA ILE A 160 55.90 -8.06 46.37
C ILE A 160 54.95 -9.18 46.83
N GLN A 161 55.40 -9.98 47.81
CA GLN A 161 54.76 -11.18 48.34
C GLN A 161 53.96 -10.90 49.64
N MET A 162 52.85 -11.65 49.80
CA MET A 162 52.19 -12.11 51.05
C MET A 162 51.55 -11.03 51.96
N SER A 163 50.43 -11.20 52.66
CA SER A 163 49.40 -12.24 52.84
C SER A 163 48.40 -11.66 53.85
N THR A 164 47.08 -11.84 53.70
CA THR A 164 46.12 -11.97 54.82
C THR A 164 44.77 -12.43 54.30
N ASP A 165 44.19 -13.39 55.02
CA ASP A 165 42.84 -13.93 54.88
C ASP A 165 41.74 -12.86 54.78
N HIS A 166 40.85 -13.02 53.79
CA HIS A 166 39.48 -12.52 53.89
C HIS A 166 38.53 -13.29 52.96
N THR A 167 37.45 -13.84 53.54
CA THR A 167 36.25 -14.37 52.87
C THR A 167 35.04 -13.91 53.70
N PRO A 168 33.87 -13.52 53.15
CA PRO A 168 33.54 -12.73 51.95
C PRO A 168 32.59 -11.54 52.32
N PRO A 169 32.14 -10.72 51.35
CA PRO A 169 30.77 -10.88 50.83
C PRO A 169 30.82 -10.96 49.30
N GLY A 170 30.12 -11.86 48.63
CA GLY A 170 28.68 -12.06 48.76
C GLY A 170 27.91 -11.11 47.84
N ASP A 171 28.36 -10.88 46.61
CA ASP A 171 27.57 -10.24 45.56
C ASP A 171 27.87 -10.97 44.23
N GLU A 172 27.27 -12.16 44.08
CA GLU A 172 26.91 -12.62 42.74
C GLU A 172 25.74 -11.72 42.31
N ASP A 173 25.99 -10.79 41.39
CA ASP A 173 24.91 -10.26 40.55
C ASP A 173 24.78 -11.23 39.37
N PRO A 174 23.77 -12.11 39.35
CA PRO A 174 23.56 -13.01 38.23
C PRO A 174 23.02 -12.15 37.09
N GLY A 175 23.93 -11.63 36.28
CA GLY A 175 23.56 -11.00 35.02
C GLY A 175 22.72 -11.97 34.21
N ILE A 176 21.42 -11.70 34.11
CA ILE A 176 20.43 -12.54 33.44
C ILE A 176 20.95 -12.84 32.03
N SER A 177 21.29 -14.09 31.79
CA SER A 177 21.78 -14.58 30.51
C SER A 177 20.74 -14.32 29.42
N VAL A 178 21.19 -14.20 28.16
CA VAL A 178 20.27 -14.03 27.02
C VAL A 178 19.25 -15.18 26.95
N ALA A 179 19.62 -16.38 27.41
CA ALA A 179 18.73 -17.53 27.53
C ALA A 179 17.63 -17.34 28.60
N GLU A 180 17.95 -16.72 29.73
CA GLU A 180 16.98 -16.38 30.78
C GLU A 180 16.08 -15.20 30.37
N GLN A 181 16.58 -14.27 29.53
CA GLN A 181 15.76 -13.21 28.92
C GLN A 181 14.78 -13.78 27.89
N GLU A 182 15.21 -14.72 27.04
CA GLU A 182 14.33 -15.41 26.08
C GLU A 182 13.30 -16.30 26.80
N ALA A 183 13.69 -16.97 27.88
CA ALA A 183 12.77 -17.69 28.76
C ALA A 183 11.75 -16.75 29.42
N GLY A 184 12.17 -15.56 29.89
CA GLY A 184 11.27 -14.55 30.45
C GLY A 184 10.26 -14.00 29.44
N VAL A 185 10.70 -13.72 28.20
CA VAL A 185 9.82 -13.23 27.12
C VAL A 185 8.83 -14.31 26.66
N THR A 186 9.25 -15.57 26.61
CA THR A 186 8.35 -16.69 26.25
C THR A 186 7.31 -16.95 27.34
N LEU A 187 7.71 -16.89 28.62
CA LEU A 187 6.78 -16.95 29.75
C LEU A 187 5.78 -15.79 29.72
N ALA A 188 6.25 -14.54 29.55
CA ALA A 188 5.37 -13.37 29.47
C ALA A 188 4.36 -13.45 28.31
N ARG A 189 4.79 -13.96 27.14
CA ARG A 189 3.88 -14.21 25.99
C ARG A 189 2.86 -15.31 26.30
N GLN A 190 3.27 -16.36 27.02
CA GLN A 190 2.37 -17.45 27.40
C GLN A 190 1.35 -17.00 28.45
N GLU A 191 1.77 -16.20 29.41
CA GLU A 191 0.88 -15.58 30.40
C GLU A 191 -0.13 -14.66 29.74
N GLU A 192 0.32 -13.81 28.80
CA GLU A 192 -0.57 -12.90 28.07
C GLU A 192 -1.57 -13.64 27.18
N ARG A 193 -1.12 -14.69 26.49
CA ARG A 193 -2.02 -15.58 25.73
C ARG A 193 -3.03 -16.27 26.63
N SER A 194 -2.61 -16.70 27.83
CA SER A 194 -3.51 -17.35 28.80
C SER A 194 -4.55 -16.37 29.34
N ARG A 195 -4.17 -15.10 29.55
CA ARG A 195 -5.09 -14.01 29.93
C ARG A 195 -6.13 -13.75 28.85
N ILE A 196 -5.69 -13.52 27.61
CA ILE A 196 -6.57 -13.26 26.46
C ILE A 196 -7.53 -14.43 26.24
N ALA A 197 -7.01 -15.67 26.27
CA ALA A 197 -7.83 -16.87 26.14
C ALA A 197 -8.85 -17.01 27.28
N GLY A 198 -8.48 -16.63 28.51
CA GLY A 198 -9.40 -16.63 29.65
C GLY A 198 -10.55 -15.63 29.48
N ILE A 199 -10.28 -14.42 28.99
CA ILE A 199 -11.29 -13.37 28.80
C ILE A 199 -12.29 -13.78 27.72
N ILE A 200 -11.78 -14.25 26.58
CA ILE A 200 -12.59 -14.63 25.41
C ILE A 200 -13.46 -15.86 25.71
N ASN A 201 -12.94 -16.84 26.46
CA ASN A 201 -13.67 -18.08 26.77
C ASN A 201 -14.46 -18.02 28.09
N SER A 202 -14.52 -16.87 28.76
CA SER A 202 -15.30 -16.71 29.98
C SER A 202 -16.80 -16.83 29.71
N GLU A 203 -17.56 -17.37 30.66
CA GLU A 203 -19.03 -17.41 30.56
C GLU A 203 -19.64 -16.01 30.45
N ALA A 204 -18.97 -14.99 31.01
CA ALA A 204 -19.39 -13.60 30.92
C ALA A 204 -19.29 -13.01 29.49
N ALA A 205 -18.42 -13.57 28.64
CA ALA A 205 -18.28 -13.17 27.23
C ALA A 205 -19.42 -13.70 26.34
N GLN A 206 -20.20 -14.68 26.82
CA GLN A 206 -21.34 -15.22 26.06
C GLN A 206 -22.43 -14.16 25.88
N GLY A 207 -22.59 -13.70 24.63
CA GLY A 207 -23.50 -12.62 24.26
C GLY A 207 -22.90 -11.21 24.37
N ARG A 208 -21.57 -11.08 24.55
CA ARG A 208 -20.81 -9.80 24.63
C ARG A 208 -19.44 -9.90 23.95
N MET A 209 -19.38 -10.65 22.86
CA MET A 209 -18.11 -11.02 22.24
C MET A 209 -17.33 -9.82 21.70
N ALA A 210 -17.99 -8.81 21.13
CA ALA A 210 -17.30 -7.63 20.62
C ALA A 210 -16.57 -6.87 21.75
N GLN A 211 -17.25 -6.70 22.89
CA GLN A 211 -16.65 -6.07 24.08
C GLN A 211 -15.54 -6.93 24.70
N ALA A 212 -15.70 -8.25 24.73
CA ALA A 212 -14.67 -9.16 25.23
C ALA A 212 -13.39 -9.11 24.38
N ILE A 213 -13.51 -8.95 23.05
CA ILE A 213 -12.37 -8.81 22.14
C ILE A 213 -11.63 -7.49 22.38
N VAL A 214 -12.36 -6.37 22.52
CA VAL A 214 -11.76 -5.06 22.81
C VAL A 214 -11.04 -5.08 24.17
N LEU A 215 -11.67 -5.61 25.21
CA LEU A 215 -11.04 -5.73 26.53
C LEU A 215 -9.79 -6.63 26.49
N ALA A 216 -9.79 -7.69 25.69
CA ALA A 216 -8.65 -8.59 25.58
C ALA A 216 -7.48 -8.00 24.78
N THR A 217 -7.74 -7.19 23.76
CA THR A 217 -6.72 -6.71 22.80
C THR A 217 -6.23 -5.29 23.03
N GLU A 218 -7.08 -4.42 23.60
CA GLU A 218 -6.77 -3.01 23.79
C GLU A 218 -6.48 -2.65 25.26
N THR A 219 -6.64 -3.59 26.19
CA THR A 219 -6.43 -3.34 27.62
C THR A 219 -5.57 -4.40 28.30
N THR A 220 -4.85 -3.97 29.34
CA THR A 220 -3.99 -4.79 30.21
C THR A 220 -4.71 -5.31 31.45
N LEU A 221 -6.05 -5.29 31.46
CA LEU A 221 -6.85 -5.70 32.63
C LEU A 221 -6.69 -7.19 32.92
N SER A 222 -6.71 -7.55 34.20
CA SER A 222 -6.71 -8.94 34.62
C SER A 222 -8.02 -9.65 34.21
N LEU A 223 -7.99 -10.99 34.16
CA LEU A 223 -9.18 -11.79 33.84
C LEU A 223 -10.39 -11.44 34.73
N GLN A 224 -10.15 -11.20 36.03
CA GLN A 224 -11.22 -10.90 36.99
C GLN A 224 -11.84 -9.52 36.75
N GLU A 225 -11.02 -8.52 36.42
CA GLU A 225 -11.49 -7.16 36.13
C GLU A 225 -12.27 -7.10 34.82
N ALA A 226 -11.77 -7.77 33.78
CA ALA A 226 -12.47 -7.90 32.51
C ALA A 226 -13.83 -8.61 32.69
N THR A 227 -13.88 -9.66 33.52
CA THR A 227 -15.13 -10.37 33.83
C THR A 227 -16.14 -9.46 34.55
N ARG A 228 -15.70 -8.64 35.52
CA ARG A 228 -16.58 -7.68 36.20
C ARG A 228 -17.18 -6.65 35.24
N LEU A 229 -16.38 -6.13 34.30
CA LEU A 229 -16.84 -5.18 33.29
C LEU A 229 -17.84 -5.82 32.31
N LEU A 230 -17.58 -7.06 31.89
CA LEU A 230 -18.50 -7.82 31.03
C LEU A 230 -19.85 -8.10 31.71
N LEU A 231 -19.86 -8.33 33.02
CA LEU A 231 -21.10 -8.53 33.78
C LEU A 231 -21.91 -7.24 33.96
N ALA A 232 -21.25 -6.08 34.03
CA ALA A 232 -21.90 -4.79 34.15
C ALA A 232 -22.52 -4.29 32.83
N ALA A 233 -22.07 -4.83 31.69
CA ALA A 233 -22.56 -4.44 30.37
C ALA A 233 -23.85 -5.19 29.97
N PRO A 234 -24.76 -4.56 29.19
CA PRO A 234 -25.91 -5.24 28.61
C PRO A 234 -25.47 -6.33 27.62
N LYS A 235 -26.27 -7.40 27.46
CA LYS A 235 -26.04 -8.42 26.43
C LYS A 235 -26.39 -7.85 25.06
N GLU A 236 -25.55 -8.11 24.06
CA GLU A 236 -25.87 -7.77 22.67
C GLU A 236 -27.05 -8.61 22.19
N THR A 237 -28.03 -7.97 21.56
CA THR A 237 -29.09 -8.72 20.88
C THR A 237 -28.55 -9.28 19.56
N ARG A 238 -29.19 -10.35 19.05
CA ARG A 238 -28.78 -10.98 17.79
C ARG A 238 -28.75 -10.01 16.59
N VAL A 239 -29.50 -8.91 16.67
CA VAL A 239 -29.58 -7.87 15.64
C VAL A 239 -28.35 -6.97 15.69
N ASP A 240 -27.89 -6.60 16.89
CA ASP A 240 -26.71 -5.74 17.10
C ASP A 240 -25.40 -6.46 16.70
N ALA A 241 -25.30 -7.75 17.03
CA ALA A 241 -24.14 -8.58 16.67
C ALA A 241 -23.98 -8.79 15.14
N LEU A 242 -25.09 -8.77 14.39
CA LEU A 242 -25.07 -8.87 12.92
C LEU A 242 -24.68 -7.54 12.26
N ALA A 243 -25.12 -6.41 12.83
CA ALA A 243 -24.77 -5.08 12.35
C ALA A 243 -23.27 -4.77 12.51
N ALA A 244 -22.66 -5.16 13.63
CA ALA A 244 -21.22 -4.97 13.87
C ALA A 244 -20.33 -5.78 12.90
N ARG A 245 -20.76 -6.99 12.48
CA ARG A 245 -20.04 -7.81 11.49
C ARG A 245 -20.21 -7.32 10.05
N ALA A 246 -21.30 -6.59 9.75
CA ALA A 246 -21.53 -6.01 8.44
C ALA A 246 -20.68 -4.75 8.18
N GLY A 247 -20.27 -4.03 9.23
CA GLY A 247 -19.50 -2.80 9.12
C GLY A 247 -17.99 -2.98 8.86
N SER A 248 -17.43 -4.17 9.08
CA SER A 248 -15.98 -4.41 8.95
C SER A 248 -15.56 -5.14 7.66
N GLY A 249 -16.50 -5.41 6.74
CA GLY A 249 -16.29 -6.28 5.59
C GLY A 249 -16.32 -5.63 4.20
N SER A 250 -16.38 -4.30 4.09
CA SER A 250 -16.58 -3.63 2.79
C SER A 250 -15.36 -2.82 2.34
N GLU A 251 -14.26 -3.50 1.99
CA GLU A 251 -13.28 -2.94 1.04
C GLU A 251 -12.38 -4.04 0.42
N MET A 252 -12.92 -4.72 -0.60
CA MET A 252 -12.21 -5.06 -1.85
C MET A 252 -13.17 -5.84 -2.74
N GLY A 253 -13.73 -5.16 -3.75
CA GLY A 253 -14.57 -5.80 -4.76
C GLY A 253 -13.74 -6.57 -5.79
N LEU A 254 -14.37 -7.54 -6.45
CA LEU A 254 -14.55 -7.49 -7.91
C LEU A 254 -15.54 -8.59 -8.41
N LEU A 255 -16.48 -8.11 -9.24
CA LEU A 255 -17.33 -8.79 -10.23
C LEU A 255 -18.27 -9.95 -9.83
N ARG A 256 -19.56 -9.61 -9.70
CA ARG A 256 -20.66 -10.54 -9.97
C ARG A 256 -21.20 -10.26 -11.39
N PRO A 257 -21.20 -11.22 -12.33
CA PRO A 257 -21.72 -11.00 -13.68
C PRO A 257 -23.26 -10.84 -13.67
N PRO A 258 -23.85 -10.10 -14.64
CA PRO A 258 -25.29 -9.88 -14.69
C PRO A 258 -26.01 -11.19 -15.07
N GLN A 259 -26.91 -11.64 -14.19
CA GLN A 259 -27.83 -12.74 -14.50
C GLN A 259 -28.90 -12.24 -15.49
N ARG A 260 -29.03 -12.91 -16.64
CA ARG A 260 -30.16 -12.73 -17.56
C ARG A 260 -31.43 -13.32 -16.94
N PRO A 261 -32.58 -12.65 -17.02
CA PRO A 261 -33.85 -13.25 -16.62
C PRO A 261 -34.30 -14.28 -17.65
N THR A 262 -34.61 -15.47 -17.14
CA THR A 262 -35.26 -16.59 -17.82
C THR A 262 -36.65 -16.19 -18.31
N GLY A 263 -36.83 -16.15 -19.63
CA GLY A 263 -38.11 -15.98 -20.31
C GLY A 263 -38.36 -17.14 -21.28
N GLN A 264 -39.43 -17.87 -21.00
CA GLN A 264 -40.08 -18.97 -21.72
C GLN A 264 -39.67 -19.28 -23.18
N CYS A 265 -39.34 -20.55 -23.39
CA CYS A 265 -39.20 -21.23 -24.67
C CYS A 265 -40.59 -21.51 -25.26
N ALA A 266 -40.95 -20.83 -26.36
CA ALA A 266 -42.05 -21.22 -27.24
C ALA A 266 -41.46 -21.63 -28.60
N GLN A 267 -41.54 -22.93 -28.88
CA GLN A 267 -41.13 -23.54 -30.13
C GLN A 267 -42.04 -23.09 -31.29
N LYS A 268 -41.47 -22.53 -32.36
CA LYS A 268 -42.03 -22.64 -33.72
C LYS A 268 -40.94 -22.97 -34.72
N LYS A 269 -41.22 -24.00 -35.51
CA LYS A 269 -40.36 -24.77 -36.41
C LYS A 269 -39.85 -23.96 -37.60
N ALA A 270 -38.65 -24.35 -38.05
CA ALA A 270 -38.04 -23.99 -39.33
C ALA A 270 -38.53 -24.90 -40.49
N GLY A 271 -38.37 -24.38 -41.71
CA GLY A 271 -38.54 -25.04 -43.02
C GLY A 271 -39.21 -24.04 -43.98
N SER A 272 -38.75 -23.76 -45.20
CA SER A 272 -37.78 -24.35 -46.12
C SER A 272 -37.64 -23.36 -47.31
N GLY A 273 -36.46 -23.23 -47.96
CA GLY A 273 -36.33 -22.59 -49.29
C GLY A 273 -36.97 -23.44 -50.42
N PRO A 274 -36.79 -23.17 -51.74
CA PRO A 274 -35.75 -22.35 -52.40
C PRO A 274 -36.14 -21.58 -53.73
N SER A 275 -35.13 -20.93 -54.36
CA SER A 275 -34.99 -20.59 -55.82
C SER A 275 -35.83 -19.42 -56.39
N ALA A 276 -35.46 -18.62 -57.41
CA ALA A 276 -34.39 -18.60 -58.40
C ALA A 276 -34.13 -17.16 -58.93
N THR A 277 -32.98 -16.98 -59.58
CA THR A 277 -32.29 -15.81 -60.22
C THR A 277 -32.88 -15.38 -61.60
N PRO A 278 -32.20 -14.59 -62.49
CA PRO A 278 -31.60 -13.23 -62.43
C PRO A 278 -31.91 -12.36 -63.69
N THR A 279 -31.44 -11.09 -63.75
CA THR A 279 -31.15 -10.32 -64.99
C THR A 279 -30.29 -9.12 -64.60
N GLY A 280 -29.00 -8.97 -64.97
CA GLY A 280 -28.43 -8.72 -66.31
C GLY A 280 -28.59 -7.22 -66.65
N ALA A 281 -27.61 -6.38 -67.00
CA ALA A 281 -26.19 -6.51 -67.33
C ALA A 281 -25.53 -5.09 -67.27
N SER A 282 -24.27 -4.99 -66.89
CA SER A 282 -23.11 -4.56 -67.71
C SER A 282 -23.11 -3.13 -68.27
N LYS A 283 -22.16 -2.29 -67.83
CA LYS A 283 -20.91 -2.03 -68.59
C LYS A 283 -19.88 -1.24 -67.78
N ARG A 284 -18.63 -1.61 -68.01
CA ARG A 284 -17.36 -1.17 -67.42
C ARG A 284 -16.73 -0.05 -68.31
N PRO A 285 -15.50 0.44 -68.02
CA PRO A 285 -15.12 1.85 -68.07
C PRO A 285 -14.22 2.24 -69.27
N ASP A 286 -13.99 3.53 -69.48
CA ASP A 286 -12.86 4.09 -70.26
C ASP A 286 -12.42 5.41 -69.60
N ARG A 287 -11.20 5.56 -69.06
CA ARG A 287 -9.87 5.81 -69.69
C ARG A 287 -9.78 7.12 -70.50
N ARG A 288 -8.96 8.06 -70.02
CA ARG A 288 -7.91 8.88 -70.69
C ARG A 288 -7.73 10.22 -69.96
N LEU A 289 -6.56 10.53 -69.37
CA LEU A 289 -5.29 11.02 -69.95
C LEU A 289 -5.25 12.55 -70.06
N ASN A 290 -4.32 13.16 -69.29
CA ASN A 290 -3.40 14.28 -69.58
C ASN A 290 -3.11 15.00 -68.27
N ASP A 291 -1.90 14.92 -67.68
CA ASP A 291 -0.60 15.51 -68.09
C ASP A 291 -0.59 17.03 -68.32
N ASP A 292 0.43 17.61 -67.67
CA ASP A 292 1.17 18.84 -67.95
C ASP A 292 0.85 20.18 -67.24
N ARG A 293 1.85 20.57 -66.43
CA ARG A 293 2.57 21.87 -66.34
C ARG A 293 2.10 23.02 -65.43
N SER A 294 3.00 23.29 -64.47
CA SER A 294 3.76 24.53 -64.28
C SER A 294 2.99 25.84 -64.00
N HIS A 295 3.06 26.32 -62.76
CA HIS A 295 3.83 27.51 -62.37
C HIS A 295 3.94 27.63 -60.84
#